data_AF-A0A5A9N5X0-F1
#
_entry.id   AF-A0A5A9N5X0-F1
#
_cell.length_a   1.000
_cell.length_b   1.000
_cell.length_c   1.000
_cell.angle_alpha   90.00
_cell.angle_beta   90.00
_cell.angle_gamma   90.00
#
_symmetry.space_group_name_H-M   'P 1'
#
loop_
_entity.id
_entity.type
_entity.pdbx_description
1 polymer ?
#
loop_
_entity_poly.entity_id
_entity_poly.type
_entity_poly.pdbx_seq_one_letter_code
_entity_poly.pdbx_strand_id
1 'polypeptide(L)'
;MDEHLQARLISQLRLDNIRLWLEPFTTDHQHIQDLADRYASVTGFAVDVVRSVLEVIQSEAVMKGEGNKEFIETSVATLDLHLPKETQTRKAHFKTRLDITAHELKKEITKTYGFQHFNLILRGKTLAPEKSLCEQNVKNNSKIMVLNVSSEHERNEMLEGEKEKRSEDEGVQRTQKGFQILSERDGSEDPATTPFLEITDQKGNPLQIPDTERKALIMAMGFHEKGRALLKKRKNSSALCYLLRADEEFRKCDSAILNTVDNFAVLQLDIVWCFQLLNELSCLEDAKQRLQNAERCFQRCYGDQQSRLQQIKVHTGGEDVLFLRLYLLQSSLAYHTGDENKASHLLNKARDLYAQLCLDPEKLNQLMSLGFSDQEARLGLRACRGNIEEAALHLTQRKKEKDERKEREREKRRRRLRDINTLVEFGYSKRDATKALHHAKGDVDKAYGILLDGAEDQTAQSQDWTGASNSSMMGDEGMSQSPPSSEEPSTSSDPPSASSPLDVELVNEVLGDIPRHEEDYLDLSLDEEQELMAQLRSYLEK
;
A
#
# COMPACT_ATOMS: atom_id res chain seq x y z
N MET A 1 -20.57 17.97 -7.15
CA MET A 1 -21.22 19.27 -7.38
C MET A 1 -21.26 20.05 -6.06
N ASP A 2 -21.86 19.49 -5.02
CA ASP A 2 -22.06 20.17 -3.74
C ASP A 2 -20.75 20.55 -3.03
N GLU A 3 -19.77 19.64 -2.93
CA GLU A 3 -18.47 19.93 -2.29
C GLU A 3 -17.66 21.01 -3.02
N HIS A 4 -17.71 21.00 -4.34
CA HIS A 4 -17.04 21.99 -5.19
C HIS A 4 -17.64 23.40 -4.97
N LEU A 5 -18.98 23.50 -5.03
CA LEU A 5 -19.67 24.76 -4.76
C LEU A 5 -19.43 25.22 -3.32
N GLN A 6 -19.45 24.29 -2.36
CA GLN A 6 -19.13 24.58 -0.96
C GLN A 6 -17.72 25.18 -0.81
N ALA A 7 -16.70 24.62 -1.48
CA ALA A 7 -15.33 25.14 -1.45
C ALA A 7 -15.22 26.55 -2.09
N ARG A 8 -15.91 26.79 -3.21
CA ARG A 8 -15.96 28.11 -3.86
C ARG A 8 -16.60 29.14 -2.93
N LEU A 9 -17.75 28.82 -2.33
CA LEU A 9 -18.45 29.71 -1.40
C LEU A 9 -17.62 29.99 -0.14
N ILE A 10 -16.95 28.97 0.43
CA ILE A 10 -16.03 29.17 1.57
C ILE A 10 -14.90 30.14 1.18
N SER A 11 -14.36 30.02 -0.03
CA SER A 11 -13.31 30.92 -0.52
C SER A 11 -13.81 32.36 -0.68
N GLN A 12 -15.01 32.55 -1.23
CA GLN A 12 -15.65 33.87 -1.34
C GLN A 12 -15.94 34.49 0.03
N LEU A 13 -16.53 33.71 0.95
CA LEU A 13 -16.76 34.15 2.33
C LEU A 13 -15.48 34.61 3.01
N ARG A 14 -14.35 33.94 2.76
CA ARG A 14 -13.04 34.36 3.29
C ARG A 14 -12.55 35.67 2.67
N LEU A 15 -12.70 35.84 1.36
CA LEU A 15 -12.34 37.09 0.67
C LEU A 15 -13.12 38.28 1.21
N ASP A 16 -14.43 38.08 1.45
CA ASP A 16 -15.32 39.10 1.98
C ASP A 16 -15.25 39.24 3.52
N ASN A 17 -14.39 38.45 4.19
CA ASN A 17 -14.25 38.39 5.65
C ASN A 17 -15.57 38.08 6.40
N ILE A 18 -16.45 37.28 5.80
CA ILE A 18 -17.76 36.92 6.34
C ILE A 18 -17.67 35.64 7.16
N ARG A 19 -18.30 35.65 8.34
CA ARG A 19 -18.38 34.52 9.27
C ARG A 19 -19.84 34.15 9.51
N LEU A 20 -20.30 33.08 8.87
CA LEU A 20 -21.72 32.69 8.92
C LEU A 20 -22.22 32.21 10.29
N TRP A 21 -21.30 31.89 11.21
CA TRP A 21 -21.61 31.47 12.59
C TRP A 21 -21.74 32.65 13.57
N LEU A 22 -21.73 33.89 13.08
CA LEU A 22 -21.95 35.10 13.87
C LEU A 22 -23.24 35.79 13.43
N GLU A 23 -23.78 36.64 14.31
CA GLU A 23 -24.84 37.58 13.93
C GLU A 23 -24.37 38.51 12.80
N PRO A 24 -25.26 38.88 11.87
CA PRO A 24 -26.71 38.61 11.87
C PRO A 24 -27.10 37.32 11.13
N PHE A 25 -26.15 36.54 10.63
CA PHE A 25 -26.43 35.36 9.80
C PHE A 25 -27.12 34.25 10.59
N THR A 26 -26.83 34.10 11.87
CA THR A 26 -27.44 33.08 12.74
C THR A 26 -28.85 33.42 13.21
N THR A 27 -29.31 34.68 13.03
CA THR A 27 -30.57 35.18 13.58
C THR A 27 -31.58 35.59 12.50
N ASP A 28 -31.13 35.99 11.31
CA ASP A 28 -32.00 36.41 10.21
C ASP A 28 -31.62 35.73 8.88
N HIS A 29 -32.58 34.95 8.35
CA HIS A 29 -32.44 34.23 7.08
C HIS A 29 -32.32 35.17 5.87
N GLN A 30 -32.79 36.42 5.98
CA GLN A 30 -32.70 37.39 4.89
C GLN A 30 -31.24 37.70 4.51
N HIS A 31 -30.32 37.70 5.48
CA HIS A 31 -28.91 37.95 5.20
C HIS A 31 -28.23 36.80 4.45
N ILE A 32 -28.69 35.55 4.65
CA ILE A 32 -28.22 34.41 3.86
C ILE A 32 -28.77 34.50 2.43
N GLN A 33 -30.03 34.93 2.27
CA GLN A 33 -30.63 35.18 0.96
C GLN A 33 -29.84 36.25 0.18
N ASP A 34 -29.55 37.39 0.80
CA ASP A 34 -28.78 38.48 0.18
C ASP A 34 -27.36 38.03 -0.22
N LEU A 35 -26.75 37.13 0.56
CA LEU A 35 -25.47 36.49 0.19
C LEU A 35 -25.61 35.53 -0.97
N ALA A 36 -26.68 34.73 -0.99
CA ALA A 36 -26.95 33.79 -2.07
C ALA A 36 -27.14 34.51 -3.40
N ASP A 37 -27.90 35.62 -3.42
CA ASP A 37 -28.09 36.45 -4.61
C ASP A 37 -26.77 37.01 -5.13
N ARG A 38 -25.90 37.51 -4.24
CA ARG A 38 -24.58 38.00 -4.61
C ARG A 38 -23.69 36.89 -5.17
N TYR A 39 -23.58 35.77 -4.46
CA TYR A 39 -22.65 34.69 -4.84
C TYR A 39 -23.15 33.83 -6.00
N ALA A 40 -24.46 33.78 -6.28
CA ALA A 40 -24.99 33.14 -7.47
C ALA A 40 -24.40 33.73 -8.76
N SER A 41 -24.31 35.06 -8.83
CA SER A 41 -23.72 35.76 -9.99
C SER A 41 -22.23 35.44 -10.19
N VAL A 42 -21.48 35.28 -9.10
CA VAL A 42 -20.04 34.99 -9.12
C VAL A 42 -19.76 33.51 -9.39
N THR A 43 -20.61 32.62 -8.87
CA THR A 43 -20.41 31.18 -8.96
C THR A 43 -20.99 30.57 -10.23
N GLY A 44 -22.00 31.22 -10.83
CA GLY A 44 -22.73 30.71 -11.99
C GLY A 44 -23.82 29.69 -11.63
N PHE A 45 -24.08 29.46 -10.33
CA PHE A 45 -25.11 28.53 -9.86
C PHE A 45 -26.43 29.24 -9.56
N ALA A 46 -27.54 28.50 -9.61
CA ALA A 46 -28.84 29.02 -9.24
C ALA A 46 -28.85 29.48 -7.77
N VAL A 47 -29.53 30.60 -7.50
CA VAL A 47 -29.62 31.23 -6.17
C VAL A 47 -30.08 30.23 -5.11
N ASP A 48 -31.10 29.42 -5.39
CA ASP A 48 -31.61 28.44 -4.43
C ASP A 48 -30.57 27.38 -4.04
N VAL A 49 -29.74 26.96 -5.00
CA VAL A 49 -28.65 26.01 -4.76
C VAL A 49 -27.58 26.69 -3.90
N VAL A 50 -27.17 27.91 -4.24
CA VAL A 50 -26.19 28.67 -3.46
C VAL A 50 -26.67 28.90 -2.03
N ARG A 51 -27.93 29.31 -1.85
CA ARG A 51 -28.54 29.47 -0.53
C ARG A 51 -28.46 28.18 0.28
N SER A 52 -28.91 27.07 -0.30
CA SER A 52 -28.90 25.77 0.39
C SER A 52 -27.49 25.36 0.84
N VAL A 53 -26.47 25.62 0.02
CA VAL A 53 -25.08 25.33 0.40
C VAL A 53 -24.55 26.30 1.45
N LEU A 54 -24.92 27.59 1.41
CA LEU A 54 -24.58 28.55 2.46
C LEU A 54 -25.18 28.17 3.81
N GLU A 55 -26.43 27.70 3.83
CA GLU A 55 -27.09 27.19 5.04
C GLU A 55 -26.38 25.95 5.59
N VAL A 56 -25.92 25.04 4.72
CA VAL A 56 -25.09 23.90 5.12
C VAL A 56 -23.76 24.36 5.72
N ILE A 57 -23.05 25.31 5.09
CA ILE A 57 -21.78 25.87 5.61
C ILE A 57 -22.01 26.52 6.97
N GLN A 58 -23.08 27.29 7.11
CA GLN A 58 -23.46 27.91 8.37
C GLN A 58 -23.70 26.86 9.44
N SER A 59 -24.55 25.87 9.16
CA SER A 59 -24.91 24.81 10.11
C SER A 59 -23.66 24.05 10.56
N GLU A 60 -22.79 23.64 9.64
CA GLU A 60 -21.51 22.99 9.94
C GLU A 60 -20.60 23.89 10.82
N ALA A 61 -20.55 25.20 10.56
CA ALA A 61 -19.72 26.14 11.33
C ALA A 61 -20.26 26.39 12.74
N VAL A 62 -21.59 26.51 12.90
CA VAL A 62 -22.26 26.67 14.20
C VAL A 62 -22.07 25.41 15.03
N MET A 63 -22.35 24.23 14.46
CA MET A 63 -22.15 22.92 15.10
C MET A 63 -20.70 22.75 15.58
N LYS A 64 -19.72 23.12 14.76
CA LYS A 64 -18.30 23.09 15.15
C LYS A 64 -17.99 24.05 16.31
N GLY A 65 -18.62 25.22 16.32
CA GLY A 65 -18.52 26.18 17.42
C GLY A 65 -19.09 25.63 18.73
N GLU A 66 -20.27 25.01 18.68
CA GLU A 66 -20.91 24.35 19.82
C GLU A 66 -20.09 23.16 20.32
N GLY A 67 -19.62 22.30 19.42
CA GLY A 67 -18.74 21.19 19.75
C GLY A 67 -17.41 21.63 20.36
N ASN A 68 -16.90 22.81 20.01
CA ASN A 68 -15.73 23.38 20.70
C ASN A 68 -16.05 23.82 22.13
N LYS A 69 -17.21 24.46 22.35
CA LYS A 69 -17.65 24.87 23.71
C LYS A 69 -17.87 23.63 24.59
N GLU A 70 -18.61 22.66 24.09
CA GLU A 70 -18.89 21.40 24.80
C GLU A 70 -17.61 20.64 25.12
N PHE A 71 -16.65 20.58 24.19
CA PHE A 71 -15.36 19.95 24.45
C PHE A 71 -14.58 20.64 25.58
N ILE A 72 -14.59 21.98 25.62
CA ILE A 72 -13.94 22.75 26.70
C ILE A 72 -14.64 22.51 28.05
N GLU A 73 -15.97 22.47 28.06
CA GLU A 73 -16.77 22.37 29.30
C GLU A 73 -16.83 20.94 29.86
N THR A 74 -16.88 19.93 28.99
CA THR A 74 -17.22 18.55 29.37
C THR A 74 -16.17 17.52 28.97
N SER A 75 -15.14 17.91 28.20
CA SER A 75 -14.16 17.02 27.58
C SER A 75 -14.76 15.97 26.61
N VAL A 76 -15.98 16.20 26.12
CA VAL A 76 -16.61 15.38 25.07
C VAL A 76 -16.29 15.98 23.71
N ALA A 77 -15.58 15.23 22.87
CA ALA A 77 -15.24 15.64 21.52
C ALA A 77 -16.37 15.31 20.54
N THR A 78 -16.55 16.15 19.52
CA THR A 78 -17.39 15.87 18.36
C THR A 78 -16.49 15.39 17.22
N LEU A 79 -16.78 14.21 16.67
CA LEU A 79 -16.05 13.61 15.55
C LEU A 79 -16.91 13.70 14.27
N ASP A 80 -16.26 13.98 13.14
CA ASP A 80 -16.91 14.02 11.83
C ASP A 80 -16.69 12.66 11.15
N LEU A 81 -17.70 11.80 11.17
CA LEU A 81 -17.67 10.50 10.52
C LEU A 81 -18.06 10.63 9.05
N HIS A 82 -17.19 10.18 8.16
CA HIS A 82 -17.45 10.04 6.73
C HIS A 82 -17.84 8.60 6.45
N LEU A 83 -19.09 8.40 6.06
CA LEU A 83 -19.71 7.09 5.93
C LEU A 83 -19.65 6.59 4.47
N PRO A 84 -19.56 5.25 4.26
CA PRO A 84 -19.52 4.62 2.95
C PRO A 84 -20.65 5.07 2.00
N LYS A 85 -20.50 4.82 0.70
CA LYS A 85 -21.49 5.27 -0.30
C LYS A 85 -22.84 4.60 -0.19
N GLU A 86 -22.87 3.44 0.44
CA GLU A 86 -24.06 2.62 0.61
C GLU A 86 -25.00 3.17 1.68
N THR A 87 -24.55 4.12 2.53
CA THR A 87 -25.41 4.74 3.55
C THR A 87 -26.22 5.90 2.99
N GLN A 88 -27.43 6.08 3.53
CA GLN A 88 -28.30 7.21 3.17
C GLN A 88 -27.65 8.56 3.51
N THR A 89 -26.88 8.61 4.60
CA THR A 89 -26.12 9.79 5.02
C THR A 89 -24.63 9.56 4.79
N ARG A 90 -23.95 10.51 4.14
CA ARG A 90 -22.50 10.42 3.84
C ARG A 90 -21.61 11.03 4.92
N LYS A 91 -22.19 11.88 5.76
CA LYS A 91 -21.52 12.53 6.90
C LYS A 91 -22.40 12.37 8.13
N ALA A 92 -21.78 12.13 9.27
CA ALA A 92 -22.45 12.13 10.56
C ALA A 92 -21.54 12.68 11.65
N HIS A 93 -22.13 13.29 12.66
CA HIS A 93 -21.39 13.76 13.83
C HIS A 93 -21.52 12.75 14.96
N PHE A 94 -20.43 12.42 15.62
CA PHE A 94 -20.39 11.45 16.70
C PHE A 94 -19.72 12.05 17.93
N LYS A 95 -20.44 12.11 19.05
CA LYS A 95 -19.93 12.69 20.30
C LYS A 95 -19.35 11.60 21.19
N THR A 96 -18.11 11.76 21.61
CA THR A 96 -17.43 10.82 22.51
C THR A 96 -16.24 11.44 23.21
N ARG A 97 -15.76 10.83 24.30
CA ARG A 97 -14.47 11.20 24.90
C ARG A 97 -13.33 10.65 24.05
N LEU A 98 -12.14 11.25 24.18
CA LEU A 98 -10.96 10.86 23.39
C LEU A 98 -10.08 9.81 24.08
N ASP A 99 -10.35 9.48 25.34
CA ASP A 99 -9.65 8.45 26.13
C ASP A 99 -10.16 7.03 25.85
N ILE A 100 -11.33 6.89 25.21
CA ILE A 100 -11.86 5.59 24.79
C ILE A 100 -10.97 4.96 23.71
N THR A 101 -11.04 3.64 23.60
CA THR A 101 -10.36 2.87 22.56
C THR A 101 -11.06 3.01 21.20
N ALA A 102 -10.31 2.77 20.11
CA ALA A 102 -10.92 2.68 18.79
C ALA A 102 -11.92 1.51 18.69
N HIS A 103 -11.70 0.42 19.43
CA HIS A 103 -12.64 -0.69 19.53
C HIS A 103 -14.00 -0.26 20.12
N GLU A 104 -14.00 0.51 21.20
CA GLU A 104 -15.23 1.05 21.80
C GLU A 104 -15.96 1.99 20.83
N LEU A 105 -15.23 2.87 20.14
CA LEU A 105 -15.82 3.71 19.09
C LEU A 105 -16.45 2.86 17.97
N LYS A 106 -15.78 1.78 17.54
CA LYS A 106 -16.33 0.86 16.54
C LYS A 106 -17.64 0.24 17.04
N LYS A 107 -17.72 -0.20 18.29
CA LYS A 107 -18.93 -0.78 18.88
C LYS A 107 -20.12 0.18 18.85
N GLU A 108 -19.91 1.45 19.17
CA GLU A 108 -20.98 2.46 19.11
C GLU A 108 -21.40 2.79 17.67
N ILE A 109 -20.45 2.83 16.74
CA ILE A 109 -20.74 2.99 15.30
C ILE A 109 -21.53 1.78 14.78
N THR A 110 -21.16 0.56 15.16
CA THR A 110 -21.92 -0.67 14.84
C THR A 110 -23.36 -0.58 15.35
N LYS A 111 -23.55 -0.14 16.60
CA LYS A 111 -24.89 0.03 17.18
C LYS A 111 -25.74 1.05 16.43
N THR A 112 -25.11 2.12 15.94
CA THR A 112 -25.81 3.24 15.30
C THR A 112 -26.11 2.97 13.82
N TYR A 113 -25.16 2.38 13.09
CA TYR A 113 -25.21 2.26 11.64
C TYR A 113 -25.23 0.80 11.13
N GLY A 114 -25.06 -0.19 12.01
CA GLY A 114 -25.14 -1.61 11.66
C GLY A 114 -23.90 -2.20 10.99
N PHE A 115 -22.79 -1.46 10.88
CA PHE A 115 -21.56 -1.98 10.28
C PHE A 115 -20.95 -3.12 11.12
N GLN A 116 -20.70 -4.26 10.49
CA GLN A 116 -20.13 -5.44 11.15
C GLN A 116 -18.60 -5.46 11.03
N HIS A 117 -18.07 -5.30 9.82
CA HIS A 117 -16.63 -5.34 9.55
C HIS A 117 -16.21 -4.06 8.85
N PHE A 118 -15.55 -3.16 9.57
CA PHE A 118 -15.10 -1.88 9.02
C PHE A 118 -13.85 -1.39 9.73
N ASN A 119 -13.12 -0.50 9.06
CA ASN A 119 -11.94 0.16 9.58
C ASN A 119 -12.18 1.66 9.72
N LEU A 120 -11.52 2.27 10.70
CA LEU A 120 -11.54 3.71 10.90
C LEU A 120 -10.25 4.31 10.38
N ILE A 121 -10.33 5.25 9.45
CA ILE A 121 -9.17 5.86 8.81
C ILE A 121 -9.11 7.34 9.18
N LEU A 122 -7.98 7.76 9.75
CA LEU A 122 -7.67 9.15 10.06
C LEU A 122 -6.40 9.56 9.31
N ARG A 123 -6.52 10.54 8.39
CA ARG A 123 -5.37 11.10 7.64
C ARG A 123 -4.49 10.01 7.00
N GLY A 124 -5.14 9.05 6.35
CA GLY A 124 -4.47 7.96 5.68
C GLY A 124 -3.83 6.91 6.60
N LYS A 125 -4.24 6.83 7.87
CA LYS A 125 -3.83 5.77 8.79
C LYS A 125 -5.04 5.05 9.36
N THR A 126 -4.99 3.72 9.38
CA THR A 126 -5.99 2.90 10.06
C THR A 126 -5.79 2.99 11.57
N LEU A 127 -6.86 3.28 12.32
CA LEU A 127 -6.83 3.29 13.78
C LEU A 127 -6.72 1.86 14.32
N ALA A 128 -5.74 1.62 15.17
CA ALA A 128 -5.54 0.39 15.91
C ALA A 128 -6.65 0.22 16.96
N PRO A 129 -7.37 -0.92 16.98
CA PRO A 129 -8.50 -1.16 17.89
C PRO A 129 -8.16 -0.99 19.38
N GLU A 130 -6.97 -1.46 19.78
CA GLU A 130 -6.53 -1.53 21.18
C GLU A 130 -6.06 -0.19 21.76
N LYS A 131 -5.80 0.81 20.91
CA LYS A 131 -5.27 2.11 21.35
C LYS A 131 -6.39 3.11 21.57
N SER A 132 -6.18 4.04 22.51
CA SER A 132 -7.09 5.16 22.72
C SER A 132 -7.14 6.08 21.49
N LEU A 133 -8.23 6.84 21.33
CA LEU A 133 -8.37 7.80 20.23
C LEU A 133 -7.30 8.90 20.33
N CYS A 134 -7.02 9.39 21.54
CA CYS A 134 -6.05 10.46 21.77
C CYS A 134 -4.61 10.03 21.46
N GLU A 135 -4.19 8.80 21.80
CA GLU A 135 -2.88 8.23 21.44
C GLU A 135 -2.65 8.18 19.92
N GLN A 136 -3.74 8.08 19.17
CA GLN A 136 -3.74 7.98 17.72
C GLN A 136 -3.94 9.33 17.02
N ASN A 137 -3.79 10.43 17.76
CA ASN A 137 -3.94 11.81 17.30
C ASN A 137 -5.36 12.18 16.84
N VAL A 138 -6.38 11.47 17.31
CA VAL A 138 -7.76 11.94 17.19
C VAL A 138 -7.95 13.14 18.11
N LYS A 139 -8.44 14.24 17.54
CA LYS A 139 -8.73 15.52 18.21
C LYS A 139 -10.22 15.87 18.05
N ASN A 140 -10.69 16.87 18.81
CA ASN A 140 -12.01 17.45 18.57
C ASN A 140 -12.16 17.90 17.11
N ASN A 141 -13.31 17.60 16.50
CA ASN A 141 -13.64 17.79 15.09
C ASN A 141 -12.71 17.06 14.11
N SER A 142 -12.16 15.90 14.51
CA SER A 142 -11.41 15.07 13.57
C SER A 142 -12.34 14.42 12.57
N LYS A 143 -11.93 14.43 11.30
CA LYS A 143 -12.59 13.73 10.21
C LYS A 143 -12.09 12.30 10.15
N ILE A 144 -12.98 11.35 10.40
CA ILE A 144 -12.68 9.91 10.40
C ILE A 144 -13.50 9.26 9.30
N MET A 145 -12.82 8.61 8.37
CA MET A 145 -13.46 7.80 7.34
C MET A 145 -13.79 6.42 7.91
N VAL A 146 -15.05 6.03 7.75
CA VAL A 146 -15.54 4.68 8.04
C VAL A 146 -15.42 3.88 6.75
N LEU A 147 -14.40 3.02 6.68
CA LEU A 147 -14.19 2.14 5.55
C LEU A 147 -14.91 0.83 5.80
N ASN A 148 -16.05 0.62 5.13
CA ASN A 148 -16.74 -0.66 5.20
C ASN A 148 -15.97 -1.72 4.41
N VAL A 149 -15.49 -2.74 5.14
CA VAL A 149 -14.73 -3.86 4.58
C VAL A 149 -15.53 -5.17 4.66
N SER A 150 -16.80 -5.07 5.09
CA SER A 150 -17.73 -6.19 5.06
C SER A 150 -17.67 -6.78 3.67
N SER A 151 -17.25 -8.04 3.61
CA SER A 151 -16.83 -8.67 2.37
C SER A 151 -17.91 -8.45 1.33
N GLU A 152 -17.55 -7.82 0.21
CA GLU A 152 -18.41 -7.76 -0.98
C GLU A 152 -18.85 -9.18 -1.43
N HIS A 153 -18.26 -10.24 -0.85
CA HIS A 153 -18.69 -11.65 -0.88
C HIS A 153 -20.05 -11.97 -0.25
N GLU A 154 -20.63 -11.18 0.64
CA GLU A 154 -21.99 -11.51 1.13
C GLU A 154 -23.08 -11.17 0.10
N ARG A 155 -22.76 -10.41 -0.95
CA ARG A 155 -23.73 -10.02 -1.97
C ARG A 155 -23.63 -10.81 -3.27
N ASN A 156 -22.46 -11.35 -3.61
CA ASN A 156 -22.25 -12.20 -4.79
C ASN A 156 -21.21 -13.29 -4.46
N GLU A 157 -21.50 -14.55 -4.83
CA GLU A 157 -20.65 -15.76 -4.71
C GLU A 157 -20.88 -16.65 -3.47
N MET A 158 -22.11 -17.17 -3.35
CA MET A 158 -22.27 -18.58 -2.98
C MET A 158 -21.94 -19.44 -4.20
N LEU A 159 -20.71 -19.95 -4.30
CA LEU A 159 -20.31 -21.21 -4.96
C LEU A 159 -18.77 -21.24 -5.10
N GLU A 160 -18.06 -21.49 -4.00
CA GLU A 160 -16.99 -22.49 -3.89
C GLU A 160 -16.72 -22.73 -2.39
N GLY A 161 -16.65 -23.99 -1.99
CA GLY A 161 -16.68 -24.42 -0.59
C GLY A 161 -15.40 -24.12 0.18
N GLU A 162 -15.59 -23.72 1.44
CA GLU A 162 -14.69 -23.93 2.59
C GLU A 162 -13.40 -23.10 2.77
N LYS A 163 -13.18 -21.96 2.09
CA LYS A 163 -12.04 -21.07 2.46
C LYS A 163 -12.31 -19.61 2.78
N GLU A 164 -13.50 -19.06 2.56
CA GLU A 164 -13.72 -17.60 2.67
C GLU A 164 -14.83 -17.21 3.64
N LYS A 165 -14.68 -17.63 4.90
CA LYS A 165 -15.29 -16.95 6.07
C LYS A 165 -14.18 -16.44 6.99
N ARG A 166 -13.26 -15.65 6.43
CA ARG A 166 -12.11 -15.11 7.16
C ARG A 166 -12.22 -13.59 7.18
N SER A 167 -12.05 -13.00 8.35
CA SER A 167 -12.09 -11.55 8.48
C SER A 167 -10.98 -10.91 7.63
N GLU A 168 -11.18 -9.69 7.12
CA GLU A 168 -10.12 -8.98 6.36
C GLU A 168 -8.84 -8.86 7.21
N ASP A 169 -8.97 -8.66 8.52
CA ASP A 169 -7.86 -8.60 9.46
C ASP A 169 -7.03 -9.89 9.44
N GLU A 170 -7.66 -11.06 9.32
CA GLU A 170 -6.95 -12.33 9.10
C GLU A 170 -6.22 -12.36 7.75
N GLY A 171 -6.83 -11.85 6.68
CA GLY A 171 -6.20 -11.78 5.35
C GLY A 171 -4.92 -10.93 5.34
N VAL A 172 -4.99 -9.74 5.95
CA VAL A 172 -3.83 -8.85 6.09
C VAL A 172 -2.74 -9.51 6.94
N GLN A 173 -3.10 -10.14 8.07
CA GLN A 173 -2.15 -10.86 8.93
C GLN A 173 -1.50 -12.05 8.23
N ARG A 174 -2.24 -12.80 7.42
CA ARG A 174 -1.71 -13.91 6.62
C ARG A 174 -0.70 -13.41 5.59
N THR A 175 -1.05 -12.36 4.86
CA THR A 175 -0.15 -11.72 3.90
C THR A 175 1.12 -11.22 4.61
N GLN A 176 0.96 -10.58 5.77
CA GLN A 176 2.07 -10.14 6.60
C GLN A 176 2.98 -11.32 6.99
N LYS A 177 2.40 -12.41 7.50
CA LYS A 177 3.17 -13.59 7.92
C LYS A 177 3.87 -14.25 6.74
N GLY A 178 3.23 -14.37 5.58
CA GLY A 178 3.83 -14.92 4.36
C GLY A 178 5.06 -14.13 3.90
N PHE A 179 4.94 -12.80 3.81
CA PHE A 179 6.08 -11.95 3.45
C PHE A 179 7.14 -11.86 4.56
N GLN A 180 6.74 -11.96 5.83
CA GLN A 180 7.70 -12.03 6.94
C GLN A 180 8.60 -13.25 6.79
N ILE A 181 8.01 -14.43 6.56
CA ILE A 181 8.75 -15.68 6.32
C ILE A 181 9.68 -15.52 5.11
N LEU A 182 9.20 -14.95 3.99
CA LEU A 182 10.03 -14.72 2.81
C LEU A 182 11.20 -13.75 3.07
N SER A 183 10.99 -12.73 3.90
CA SER A 183 11.99 -11.71 4.23
C SER A 183 13.08 -12.20 5.18
N GLU A 184 12.79 -13.24 5.97
CA GLU A 184 13.73 -13.89 6.89
C GLU A 184 14.66 -14.88 6.16
N ARG A 185 14.25 -15.35 4.98
CA ARG A 185 15.07 -16.24 4.15
C ARG A 185 16.18 -15.43 3.48
N ASP A 186 17.41 -15.79 3.78
CA ASP A 186 18.63 -15.17 3.26
C ASP A 186 19.10 -15.75 1.91
N GLY A 187 18.40 -16.79 1.42
CA GLY A 187 18.77 -17.50 0.20
C GLY A 187 19.87 -18.55 0.38
N SER A 188 20.18 -18.94 1.63
CA SER A 188 21.11 -20.03 1.98
C SER A 188 20.50 -21.43 1.85
N GLU A 189 19.21 -21.55 1.58
CA GLU A 189 18.52 -22.83 1.36
C GLU A 189 18.22 -23.06 -0.13
N ASP A 190 17.76 -24.27 -0.48
CA ASP A 190 17.41 -24.62 -1.85
C ASP A 190 16.19 -23.79 -2.32
N PRO A 191 16.33 -22.91 -3.33
CA PRO A 191 15.23 -22.05 -3.77
C PRO A 191 14.03 -22.81 -4.33
N ALA A 192 14.19 -24.08 -4.74
CA ALA A 192 13.09 -24.90 -5.25
C ALA A 192 12.12 -25.33 -4.14
N THR A 193 12.63 -25.54 -2.92
CA THR A 193 11.82 -25.94 -1.75
C THR A 193 11.59 -24.78 -0.79
N THR A 194 12.54 -23.85 -0.71
CA THR A 194 12.55 -22.69 0.17
C THR A 194 12.75 -21.42 -0.66
N PRO A 195 11.71 -20.92 -1.35
CA PRO A 195 11.82 -19.70 -2.15
C PRO A 195 12.16 -18.50 -1.27
N PHE A 196 12.98 -17.57 -1.77
CA PHE A 196 13.36 -16.34 -1.09
C PHE A 196 13.24 -15.14 -2.03
N LEU A 197 13.24 -13.93 -1.47
CA LEU A 197 13.15 -12.70 -2.25
C LEU A 197 14.49 -11.94 -2.21
N GLU A 198 14.99 -11.59 -3.39
CA GLU A 198 16.19 -10.77 -3.57
C GLU A 198 15.80 -9.44 -4.20
N ILE A 199 16.21 -8.33 -3.57
CA ILE A 199 16.01 -6.99 -4.13
C ILE A 199 17.15 -6.70 -5.10
N THR A 200 16.79 -6.40 -6.36
CA THR A 200 17.76 -6.13 -7.43
C THR A 200 17.51 -4.78 -8.09
N ASP A 201 18.53 -4.23 -8.74
CA ASP A 201 18.36 -3.08 -9.64
C ASP A 201 17.67 -3.47 -10.95
N GLN A 202 17.37 -2.50 -11.81
CA GLN A 202 16.77 -2.72 -13.14
C GLN A 202 17.60 -3.61 -14.09
N LYS A 203 18.86 -3.92 -13.75
CA LYS A 203 19.74 -4.83 -14.50
C LYS A 203 19.79 -6.23 -13.87
N GLY A 204 19.10 -6.45 -12.75
CA GLY A 204 19.09 -7.70 -12.00
C GLY A 204 20.31 -7.88 -11.09
N ASN A 205 21.01 -6.81 -10.72
CA ASN A 205 22.13 -6.88 -9.76
C ASN A 205 21.58 -6.75 -8.33
N PRO A 206 22.00 -7.61 -7.38
CA PRO A 206 21.57 -7.51 -5.99
C PRO A 206 21.98 -6.18 -5.35
N LEU A 207 21.03 -5.53 -4.67
CA LEU A 207 21.29 -4.31 -3.92
C LEU A 207 21.76 -4.64 -2.49
N GLN A 208 22.80 -3.94 -2.03
CA GLN A 208 23.26 -4.03 -0.66
C GLN A 208 22.43 -3.08 0.21
N ILE A 209 21.47 -3.64 0.94
CA ILE A 209 20.53 -2.91 1.78
C ILE A 209 20.61 -3.51 3.20
N PRO A 210 20.63 -2.68 4.26
CA PRO A 210 20.54 -3.17 5.63
C PRO A 210 19.37 -4.13 5.84
N ASP A 211 19.57 -5.18 6.65
CA ASP A 211 18.58 -6.24 6.85
C ASP A 211 17.21 -5.74 7.31
N THR A 212 17.18 -4.78 8.22
CA THR A 212 15.93 -4.18 8.72
C THR A 212 15.15 -3.48 7.62
N GLU A 213 15.87 -2.75 6.77
CA GLU A 213 15.29 -2.01 5.65
C GLU A 213 14.88 -2.96 4.52
N ARG A 214 15.70 -3.97 4.18
CA ARG A 214 15.34 -5.02 3.21
C ARG A 214 14.01 -5.69 3.56
N LYS A 215 13.83 -6.06 4.84
CA LYS A 215 12.59 -6.71 5.32
C LYS A 215 11.38 -5.78 5.18
N ALA A 216 11.54 -4.50 5.55
CA ALA A 216 10.49 -3.50 5.39
C ALA A 216 10.13 -3.28 3.91
N LEU A 217 11.11 -3.20 3.01
CA LEU A 217 10.87 -3.07 1.56
C LEU A 217 10.14 -4.28 0.99
N ILE A 218 10.53 -5.50 1.34
CA ILE A 218 9.84 -6.73 0.90
C ILE A 218 8.38 -6.70 1.33
N MET A 219 8.12 -6.35 2.60
CA MET A 219 6.76 -6.23 3.13
C MET A 219 5.95 -5.14 2.41
N ALA A 220 6.55 -3.97 2.20
CA ALA A 220 5.91 -2.84 1.56
C ALA A 220 5.51 -3.15 0.11
N MET A 221 6.42 -3.71 -0.68
CA MET A 221 6.15 -4.12 -2.06
C MET A 221 5.11 -5.23 -2.11
N GLY A 222 5.20 -6.21 -1.21
CA GLY A 222 4.25 -7.32 -1.14
C GLY A 222 2.81 -6.85 -0.88
N PHE A 223 2.62 -5.96 0.10
CA PHE A 223 1.32 -5.36 0.38
C PHE A 223 0.83 -4.46 -0.77
N HIS A 224 1.72 -3.70 -1.41
CA HIS A 224 1.36 -2.84 -2.53
C HIS A 224 0.81 -3.67 -3.71
N GLU A 225 1.48 -4.76 -4.05
CA GLU A 225 1.04 -5.65 -5.12
C GLU A 225 -0.26 -6.39 -4.78
N LYS A 226 -0.44 -6.82 -3.53
CA LYS A 226 -1.73 -7.36 -3.05
C LYS A 226 -2.86 -6.33 -3.22
N GLY A 227 -2.61 -5.09 -2.83
CA GLY A 227 -3.55 -3.98 -3.00
C GLY A 227 -3.93 -3.76 -4.47
N ARG A 228 -2.96 -3.77 -5.38
CA ARG A 228 -3.20 -3.67 -6.84
C ARG A 228 -4.00 -4.83 -7.39
N ALA A 229 -3.71 -6.06 -6.97
CA ALA A 229 -4.47 -7.23 -7.37
C ALA A 229 -5.95 -7.11 -6.96
N LEU A 230 -6.23 -6.54 -5.77
CA LEU A 230 -7.59 -6.26 -5.30
C LEU A 230 -8.25 -5.11 -6.08
N LEU A 231 -7.52 -4.04 -6.40
CA LEU A 231 -8.03 -2.97 -7.29
C LEU A 231 -8.44 -3.52 -8.66
N LYS A 232 -7.64 -4.41 -9.27
CA LYS A 232 -7.98 -5.08 -10.54
C LYS A 232 -9.27 -5.92 -10.43
N LYS A 233 -9.57 -6.44 -9.25
CA LYS A 233 -10.81 -7.18 -8.93
C LYS A 233 -11.95 -6.27 -8.47
N ARG A 234 -11.77 -4.94 -8.50
CA ARG A 234 -12.69 -3.91 -8.00
C ARG A 234 -13.03 -4.00 -6.50
N LYS A 235 -12.24 -4.75 -5.73
CA LYS A 235 -12.36 -4.87 -4.27
C LYS A 235 -11.67 -3.68 -3.59
N ASN A 236 -12.21 -2.49 -3.78
CA ASN A 236 -11.54 -1.22 -3.44
C ASN A 236 -11.33 -1.04 -1.93
N SER A 237 -12.30 -1.43 -1.10
CA SER A 237 -12.17 -1.30 0.35
C SER A 237 -11.07 -2.18 0.92
N SER A 238 -11.03 -3.45 0.52
CA SER A 238 -9.95 -4.37 0.88
C SER A 238 -8.62 -3.84 0.35
N ALA A 239 -8.55 -3.41 -0.91
CA ALA A 239 -7.33 -2.83 -1.50
C ALA A 239 -6.75 -1.69 -0.66
N LEU A 240 -7.57 -0.75 -0.20
CA LEU A 240 -7.12 0.36 0.62
C LEU A 240 -6.43 -0.11 1.92
N CYS A 241 -6.92 -1.18 2.55
CA CYS A 241 -6.30 -1.73 3.76
C CYS A 241 -4.85 -2.18 3.50
N TYR A 242 -4.61 -2.88 2.39
CA TYR A 242 -3.27 -3.31 1.98
C TYR A 242 -2.39 -2.14 1.55
N LEU A 243 -2.91 -1.18 0.80
CA LEU A 243 -2.14 -0.01 0.35
C LEU A 243 -1.68 0.87 1.54
N LEU A 244 -2.54 1.05 2.56
CA LEU A 244 -2.15 1.80 3.76
C LEU A 244 -1.12 1.04 4.60
N ARG A 245 -1.18 -0.30 4.66
CA ARG A 245 -0.13 -1.12 5.27
C ARG A 245 1.20 -1.01 4.52
N ALA A 246 1.17 -1.01 3.18
CA ALA A 246 2.36 -0.77 2.37
C ALA A 246 2.99 0.60 2.67
N ASP A 247 2.17 1.65 2.83
CA ASP A 247 2.63 3.01 3.18
C ASP A 247 3.28 3.01 4.58
N GLU A 248 2.68 2.25 5.50
CA GLU A 248 3.22 1.81 6.80
C GLU A 248 4.69 1.40 6.73
N GLU A 249 4.94 0.38 5.92
CA GLU A 249 6.23 -0.30 5.81
C GLU A 249 7.26 0.50 5.01
N PHE A 250 6.84 1.18 3.92
CA PHE A 250 7.76 2.06 3.18
C PHE A 250 8.31 3.17 4.07
N ARG A 251 7.52 3.73 4.98
CA ARG A 251 7.98 4.79 5.90
C ARG A 251 9.01 4.33 6.93
N LYS A 252 9.25 3.01 7.06
CA LYS A 252 10.34 2.46 7.88
C LYS A 252 11.68 2.44 7.14
N CYS A 253 11.69 2.65 5.83
CA CYS A 253 12.91 2.69 5.02
C CYS A 253 13.56 4.07 5.08
N ASP A 254 14.88 4.14 4.86
CA ASP A 254 15.62 5.39 4.80
C ASP A 254 15.20 6.19 3.55
N SER A 255 15.18 7.50 3.74
CA SER A 255 15.03 8.51 2.71
C SER A 255 15.91 8.27 1.49
N ALA A 256 17.13 7.74 1.61
CA ALA A 256 18.01 7.52 0.45
C ALA A 256 17.40 6.55 -0.58
N ILE A 257 16.86 5.41 -0.13
CA ILE A 257 16.25 4.41 -1.00
C ILE A 257 14.91 4.93 -1.54
N LEU A 258 14.06 5.47 -0.64
CA LEU A 258 12.78 6.07 -1.01
C LEU A 258 12.93 7.23 -2.01
N ASN A 259 14.10 7.87 -2.03
CA ASN A 259 14.37 8.97 -2.94
C ASN A 259 14.95 8.56 -4.30
N THR A 260 15.41 7.32 -4.42
CA THR A 260 16.09 6.85 -5.63
C THR A 260 15.12 6.17 -6.59
N VAL A 261 14.11 5.50 -6.07
CA VAL A 261 13.11 4.73 -6.85
C VAL A 261 11.72 5.36 -6.75
N ASP A 262 10.88 5.05 -7.73
CA ASP A 262 9.52 5.59 -7.85
C ASP A 262 8.46 4.77 -7.09
N ASN A 263 8.77 3.55 -6.62
CA ASN A 263 7.80 2.63 -6.01
C ASN A 263 6.91 3.29 -4.95
N PHE A 264 7.52 4.06 -4.04
CA PHE A 264 6.78 4.78 -2.99
C PHE A 264 5.83 5.83 -3.58
N ALA A 265 6.25 6.55 -4.62
CA ALA A 265 5.42 7.54 -5.30
C ALA A 265 4.26 6.90 -6.04
N VAL A 266 4.49 5.74 -6.68
CA VAL A 266 3.40 5.00 -7.32
C VAL A 266 2.41 4.48 -6.27
N LEU A 267 2.87 4.04 -5.10
CA LEU A 267 1.97 3.71 -3.99
C LEU A 267 1.12 4.91 -3.56
N GLN A 268 1.73 6.09 -3.39
CA GLN A 268 0.97 7.30 -3.04
C GLN A 268 -0.11 7.60 -4.09
N LEU A 269 0.21 7.42 -5.37
CA LEU A 269 -0.73 7.58 -6.47
C LEU A 269 -1.87 6.56 -6.41
N ASP A 270 -1.57 5.28 -6.16
CA ASP A 270 -2.54 4.19 -6.07
C ASP A 270 -3.47 4.34 -4.86
N ILE A 271 -3.00 4.88 -3.73
CA ILE A 271 -3.85 5.19 -2.57
C ILE A 271 -4.87 6.27 -2.93
N VAL A 272 -4.45 7.34 -3.60
CA VAL A 272 -5.35 8.42 -4.00
C VAL A 272 -6.32 7.95 -5.09
N TRP A 273 -5.87 7.08 -6.00
CA TRP A 273 -6.75 6.40 -6.94
C TRP A 273 -7.82 5.58 -6.21
N CYS A 274 -7.44 4.85 -5.16
CA CYS A 274 -8.38 4.09 -4.35
C CYS A 274 -9.40 5.00 -3.62
N PHE A 275 -8.99 6.17 -3.11
CA PHE A 275 -9.93 7.16 -2.55
C PHE A 275 -10.94 7.65 -3.58
N GLN A 276 -10.49 7.90 -4.82
CA GLN A 276 -11.36 8.30 -5.93
C GLN A 276 -12.38 7.21 -6.26
N LEU A 277 -11.96 5.94 -6.33
CA LEU A 277 -12.86 4.80 -6.60
C LEU A 277 -13.89 4.59 -5.49
N LEU A 278 -13.51 4.83 -4.24
CA LEU A 278 -14.44 4.78 -3.08
C LEU A 278 -15.37 6.00 -3.02
N ASN A 279 -15.13 7.02 -3.85
CA ASN A 279 -15.82 8.31 -3.81
C ASN A 279 -15.71 8.98 -2.43
N GLU A 280 -14.53 8.84 -1.81
CA GLU A 280 -14.20 9.33 -0.46
C GLU A 280 -13.12 10.41 -0.55
N LEU A 281 -13.46 11.51 -1.20
CA LEU A 281 -12.60 12.69 -1.27
C LEU A 281 -12.62 13.50 0.03
N SER A 282 -13.38 13.06 1.04
CA SER A 282 -13.38 13.56 2.41
C SER A 282 -11.98 13.73 3.02
N CYS A 283 -11.01 12.96 2.53
CA CYS A 283 -9.59 13.04 2.86
C CYS A 283 -8.77 13.99 1.95
N LEU A 284 -9.35 15.08 1.41
CA LEU A 284 -8.69 16.01 0.46
C LEU A 284 -7.25 16.39 0.86
N GLU A 285 -7.01 16.66 2.15
CA GLU A 285 -5.68 17.09 2.61
C GLU A 285 -4.65 15.96 2.56
N ASP A 286 -5.05 14.71 2.89
CA ASP A 286 -4.17 13.55 2.73
C ASP A 286 -3.90 13.30 1.25
N ALA A 287 -4.96 13.27 0.42
CA ALA A 287 -4.83 13.11 -1.03
C ALA A 287 -3.89 14.17 -1.65
N LYS A 288 -4.02 15.42 -1.24
CA LYS A 288 -3.15 16.52 -1.68
C LYS A 288 -1.69 16.26 -1.35
N GLN A 289 -1.37 15.91 -0.11
CA GLN A 289 0.00 15.64 0.32
C GLN A 289 0.60 14.45 -0.44
N ARG A 290 -0.20 13.39 -0.63
CA ARG A 290 0.20 12.19 -1.40
C ARG A 290 0.52 12.53 -2.86
N LEU A 291 -0.36 13.27 -3.54
CA LEU A 291 -0.12 13.68 -4.94
C LEU A 291 1.09 14.61 -5.09
N GLN A 292 1.32 15.52 -4.14
CA GLN A 292 2.50 16.38 -4.14
C GLN A 292 3.80 15.58 -3.95
N ASN A 293 3.78 14.56 -3.08
CA ASN A 293 4.91 13.68 -2.89
C ASN A 293 5.17 12.81 -4.12
N ALA A 294 4.11 12.30 -4.76
CA ALA A 294 4.22 11.54 -6.00
C ALA A 294 4.82 12.38 -7.13
N GLU A 295 4.29 13.59 -7.36
CA GLU A 295 4.78 14.51 -8.39
C GLU A 295 6.25 14.86 -8.20
N ARG A 296 6.66 15.25 -6.98
CA ARG A 296 8.05 15.59 -6.67
C ARG A 296 8.99 14.40 -6.91
N CYS A 297 8.54 13.20 -6.56
CA CYS A 297 9.33 12.00 -6.77
C CYS A 297 9.46 11.66 -8.25
N PHE A 298 8.37 11.69 -9.02
CA PHE A 298 8.40 11.46 -10.47
C PHE A 298 9.29 12.47 -11.19
N GLN A 299 9.22 13.76 -10.84
CA GLN A 299 10.12 14.78 -11.39
C GLN A 299 11.60 14.46 -11.10
N ARG A 300 11.93 13.98 -9.90
CA ARG A 300 13.30 13.58 -9.55
C ARG A 300 13.75 12.30 -10.24
N CYS A 301 12.90 11.28 -10.30
CA CYS A 301 13.21 9.97 -10.87
C CYS A 301 13.32 10.04 -12.40
N TYR A 302 12.39 10.75 -13.05
CA TYR A 302 12.30 10.80 -14.51
C TYR A 302 12.89 12.07 -15.12
N GLY A 303 13.16 13.12 -14.33
CA GLY A 303 13.66 14.41 -14.77
C GLY A 303 12.54 15.33 -15.29
N ASP A 304 12.85 16.62 -15.42
CA ASP A 304 11.93 17.58 -16.04
C ASP A 304 11.60 17.16 -17.47
N GLN A 305 10.32 17.13 -17.82
CA GLN A 305 9.81 16.60 -19.09
C GLN A 305 10.35 15.19 -19.42
N GLN A 306 10.62 14.38 -18.39
CA GLN A 306 11.15 13.02 -18.51
C GLN A 306 12.54 12.92 -19.17
N SER A 307 13.30 14.02 -19.16
CA SER A 307 14.63 14.10 -19.78
C SER A 307 15.62 13.04 -19.25
N ARG A 308 15.58 12.70 -17.97
CA ARG A 308 16.42 11.67 -17.37
C ARG A 308 15.96 10.26 -17.75
N LEU A 309 14.65 10.02 -17.84
CA LEU A 309 14.10 8.74 -18.28
C LEU A 309 14.53 8.44 -19.73
N GLN A 310 14.47 9.43 -20.62
CA GLN A 310 14.92 9.33 -22.02
C GLN A 310 16.42 9.06 -22.16
N GLN A 311 17.24 9.45 -21.17
CA GLN A 311 18.68 9.16 -21.14
C GLN A 311 18.99 7.75 -20.63
N ILE A 312 18.16 7.21 -19.74
CA ILE A 312 18.39 5.92 -19.07
C ILE A 312 17.78 4.76 -19.85
N LYS A 313 16.65 5.00 -20.54
CA LYS A 313 15.86 3.98 -21.21
C LYS A 313 15.54 4.46 -22.63
N VAL A 314 15.78 3.59 -23.62
CA VAL A 314 15.54 3.91 -25.04
C VAL A 314 14.04 4.00 -25.35
N HIS A 315 13.21 3.25 -24.60
CA HIS A 315 11.77 3.20 -24.76
C HIS A 315 11.08 3.60 -23.45
N THR A 316 10.47 4.80 -23.41
CA THR A 316 10.05 5.47 -22.15
C THR A 316 8.56 5.82 -22.08
N GLY A 317 7.75 5.31 -23.02
CA GLY A 317 6.33 5.68 -23.12
C GLY A 317 5.40 4.93 -22.17
N GLY A 318 5.90 3.96 -21.40
CA GLY A 318 5.07 3.21 -20.44
C GLY A 318 4.76 4.05 -19.19
N GLU A 319 5.73 4.83 -18.74
CA GLU A 319 5.70 5.63 -17.53
C GLU A 319 4.75 6.84 -17.66
N ASP A 320 4.42 7.26 -18.89
CA ASP A 320 3.42 8.30 -19.20
C ASP A 320 2.04 8.01 -18.59
N VAL A 321 1.70 6.72 -18.42
CA VAL A 321 0.47 6.28 -17.76
C VAL A 321 0.40 6.76 -16.31
N LEU A 322 1.53 6.86 -15.61
CA LEU A 322 1.59 7.38 -14.25
C LEU A 322 1.30 8.88 -14.21
N PHE A 323 1.82 9.64 -15.18
CA PHE A 323 1.57 11.07 -15.31
C PHE A 323 0.13 11.38 -15.71
N LEU A 324 -0.45 10.57 -16.59
CA LEU A 324 -1.87 10.62 -16.92
C LEU A 324 -2.71 10.55 -15.64
N ARG A 325 -2.53 9.50 -14.84
CA ARG A 325 -3.28 9.28 -13.60
C ARG A 325 -2.98 10.38 -12.57
N LEU A 326 -1.73 10.83 -12.46
CA LEU A 326 -1.36 11.96 -11.60
C LEU A 326 -2.13 13.23 -11.96
N TYR A 327 -2.09 13.67 -13.22
CA TYR A 327 -2.77 14.89 -13.65
C TYR A 327 -4.28 14.78 -13.53
N LEU A 328 -4.83 13.59 -13.79
CA LEU A 328 -6.26 13.34 -13.63
C LEU A 328 -6.72 13.47 -12.17
N LEU A 329 -5.98 12.87 -11.24
CA LEU A 329 -6.26 12.97 -9.81
C LEU A 329 -6.00 14.38 -9.26
N GLN A 330 -4.96 15.08 -9.73
CA GLN A 330 -4.72 16.48 -9.39
C GLN A 330 -5.82 17.40 -9.94
N SER A 331 -6.36 17.11 -11.12
CA SER A 331 -7.52 17.81 -11.69
C SER A 331 -8.76 17.60 -10.84
N SER A 332 -9.05 16.34 -10.45
CA SER A 332 -10.14 16.02 -9.53
C SER A 332 -10.00 16.80 -8.21
N LEU A 333 -8.83 16.73 -7.58
CA LEU A 333 -8.55 17.47 -6.35
C LEU A 333 -8.74 19.00 -6.54
N ALA A 334 -8.19 19.57 -7.61
CA ALA A 334 -8.32 21.01 -7.90
C ALA A 334 -9.80 21.42 -8.03
N TYR A 335 -10.60 20.61 -8.75
CA TYR A 335 -12.04 20.81 -8.87
C TYR A 335 -12.72 20.78 -7.50
N HIS A 336 -12.48 19.77 -6.67
CA HIS A 336 -13.07 19.68 -5.33
C HIS A 336 -12.60 20.80 -4.38
N THR A 337 -11.42 21.38 -4.60
CA THR A 337 -10.95 22.57 -3.85
C THR A 337 -11.48 23.90 -4.38
N GLY A 338 -12.22 23.90 -5.50
CA GLY A 338 -12.81 25.10 -6.10
C GLY A 338 -11.90 25.86 -7.08
N ASP A 339 -10.76 25.31 -7.49
CA ASP A 339 -9.83 25.90 -8.47
C ASP A 339 -10.08 25.33 -9.88
N GLU A 340 -11.09 25.87 -10.56
CA GLU A 340 -11.53 25.40 -11.90
C GLU A 340 -10.48 25.63 -12.99
N ASN A 341 -9.70 26.73 -12.88
CA ASN A 341 -8.66 27.05 -13.85
C ASN A 341 -7.55 25.99 -13.81
N LYS A 342 -7.08 25.67 -12.60
CA LYS A 342 -6.09 24.61 -12.42
C LYS A 342 -6.64 23.23 -12.79
N ALA A 343 -7.89 22.94 -12.42
CA ALA A 343 -8.55 21.70 -12.80
C ALA A 343 -8.61 21.54 -14.32
N SER A 344 -9.11 22.55 -15.05
CA SER A 344 -9.20 22.54 -16.51
C SER A 344 -7.85 22.38 -17.19
N HIS A 345 -6.82 23.09 -16.70
CA HIS A 345 -5.46 22.98 -17.22
C HIS A 345 -4.89 21.57 -17.06
N LEU A 346 -5.05 20.97 -15.87
CA LEU A 346 -4.57 19.61 -15.58
C LEU A 346 -5.37 18.55 -16.35
N LEU A 347 -6.69 18.73 -16.48
CA LEU A 347 -7.52 17.85 -17.29
C LEU A 347 -7.09 17.85 -18.76
N ASN A 348 -6.76 19.02 -19.32
CA ASN A 348 -6.27 19.09 -20.70
C ASN A 348 -4.92 18.36 -20.85
N LYS A 349 -3.99 18.52 -19.91
CA LYS A 349 -2.74 17.72 -19.90
C LYS A 349 -3.01 16.21 -19.86
N ALA A 350 -3.94 15.77 -19.01
CA ALA A 350 -4.32 14.37 -18.94
C ALA A 350 -4.94 13.88 -20.27
N ARG A 351 -5.79 14.69 -20.91
CA ARG A 351 -6.37 14.35 -22.22
C ARG A 351 -5.33 14.25 -23.33
N ASP A 352 -4.35 15.15 -23.35
CA ASP A 352 -3.27 15.11 -24.34
C ASP A 352 -2.42 13.85 -24.18
N LEU A 353 -2.13 13.42 -22.94
CA LEU A 353 -1.47 12.15 -22.66
C LEU A 353 -2.35 10.96 -23.03
N TYR A 354 -3.64 11.00 -22.72
CA TYR A 354 -4.57 9.93 -23.07
C TYR A 354 -4.62 9.70 -24.58
N ALA A 355 -4.67 10.77 -25.37
CA ALA A 355 -4.69 10.68 -26.83
C ALA A 355 -3.42 10.01 -27.39
N GLN A 356 -2.28 10.14 -26.70
CA GLN A 356 -1.01 9.50 -27.08
C GLN A 356 -0.92 8.05 -26.60
N LEU A 357 -1.52 7.74 -25.46
CA LEU A 357 -1.47 6.43 -24.80
C LEU A 357 -2.58 5.47 -25.23
N CYS A 358 -3.67 6.00 -25.77
CA CYS A 358 -4.77 5.22 -26.32
C CYS A 358 -4.26 4.45 -27.55
N LEU A 359 -4.39 3.12 -27.49
CA LEU A 359 -3.83 2.24 -28.50
C LEU A 359 -4.88 1.89 -29.54
N ASP A 360 -4.44 1.86 -30.79
CA ASP A 360 -5.24 1.38 -31.91
C ASP A 360 -5.44 -0.15 -31.80
N PRO A 361 -6.70 -0.63 -31.68
CA PRO A 361 -7.01 -2.06 -31.59
C PRO A 361 -6.45 -2.87 -32.76
N GLU A 362 -6.36 -2.30 -33.96
CA GLU A 362 -5.80 -2.99 -35.12
C GLU A 362 -4.30 -3.25 -34.94
N LYS A 363 -3.56 -2.28 -34.41
CA LYS A 363 -2.12 -2.42 -34.13
C LYS A 363 -1.85 -3.44 -33.02
N LEU A 364 -2.71 -3.47 -32.01
CA LEU A 364 -2.66 -4.50 -30.96
C LEU A 364 -2.85 -5.90 -31.55
N ASN A 365 -3.91 -6.08 -32.35
CA ASN A 365 -4.21 -7.35 -33.01
C ASN A 365 -3.07 -7.81 -33.93
N GLN A 366 -2.39 -6.88 -34.61
CA GLN A 366 -1.22 -7.20 -35.44
C GLN A 366 -0.07 -7.78 -34.60
N LEU A 367 0.31 -7.16 -33.48
CA LEU A 367 1.32 -7.74 -32.60
C LEU A 367 0.90 -9.07 -31.98
N MET A 368 -0.37 -9.20 -31.61
CA MET A 368 -0.91 -10.48 -31.11
C MET A 368 -0.82 -11.58 -32.18
N SER A 369 -1.05 -11.26 -33.45
CA SER A 369 -0.87 -12.20 -34.57
C SER A 369 0.59 -12.65 -34.77
N LEU A 370 1.56 -11.85 -34.31
CA LEU A 370 2.98 -12.22 -34.27
C LEU A 370 3.34 -13.11 -33.06
N GLY A 371 2.35 -13.42 -32.20
CA GLY A 371 2.51 -14.34 -31.07
C GLY A 371 2.84 -13.67 -29.73
N PHE A 372 2.71 -12.34 -29.64
CA PHE A 372 2.79 -11.63 -28.36
C PHE A 372 1.46 -11.70 -27.61
N SER A 373 1.51 -11.75 -26.28
CA SER A 373 0.31 -11.60 -25.46
C SER A 373 -0.27 -10.18 -25.58
N ASP A 374 -1.56 -10.03 -25.28
CA ASP A 374 -2.26 -8.75 -25.26
C ASP A 374 -1.56 -7.71 -24.35
N GLN A 375 -1.11 -8.14 -23.16
CA GLN A 375 -0.30 -7.31 -22.26
C GLN A 375 1.04 -6.88 -22.88
N GLU A 376 1.79 -7.81 -23.47
CA GLU A 376 3.07 -7.50 -24.13
C GLU A 376 2.86 -6.52 -25.29
N ALA A 377 1.81 -6.72 -26.09
CA ALA A 377 1.45 -5.83 -27.19
C ALA A 377 1.15 -4.41 -26.70
N ARG A 378 0.38 -4.25 -25.61
CA ARG A 378 0.10 -2.94 -25.01
C ARG A 378 1.36 -2.24 -24.53
N LEU A 379 2.15 -2.93 -23.71
CA LEU A 379 3.39 -2.36 -23.16
C LEU A 379 4.39 -2.01 -24.27
N GLY A 380 4.55 -2.90 -25.26
CA GLY A 380 5.43 -2.68 -26.41
C GLY A 380 5.02 -1.49 -27.25
N LEU A 381 3.72 -1.37 -27.60
CA LEU A 381 3.23 -0.23 -28.38
C LEU A 381 3.37 1.09 -27.62
N ARG A 382 3.08 1.13 -26.31
CA ARG A 382 3.30 2.35 -25.50
C ARG A 382 4.76 2.75 -25.47
N ALA A 383 5.64 1.79 -25.22
CA ALA A 383 7.07 2.02 -25.16
C ALA A 383 7.64 2.55 -26.50
N CYS A 384 7.03 2.16 -27.63
CA CYS A 384 7.41 2.55 -28.99
C CYS A 384 6.43 3.55 -29.64
N ARG A 385 5.63 4.30 -28.85
CA ARG A 385 4.70 5.35 -29.33
C ARG A 385 3.79 4.93 -30.50
N GLY A 386 3.32 3.69 -30.46
CA GLY A 386 2.40 3.12 -31.43
C GLY A 386 3.04 2.69 -32.77
N ASN A 387 4.37 2.63 -32.86
CA ASN A 387 5.08 2.04 -33.99
C ASN A 387 5.17 0.51 -33.84
N ILE A 388 4.56 -0.21 -34.79
CA ILE A 388 4.43 -1.68 -34.75
C ILE A 388 5.78 -2.36 -34.98
N GLU A 389 6.58 -1.87 -35.92
CA GLU A 389 7.87 -2.47 -36.28
C GLU A 389 8.88 -2.32 -35.13
N GLU A 390 8.97 -1.11 -34.57
CA GLU A 390 9.81 -0.86 -33.39
C GLU A 390 9.32 -1.67 -32.17
N ALA A 391 8.01 -1.76 -31.95
CA ALA A 391 7.44 -2.55 -30.87
C ALA A 391 7.76 -4.04 -31.03
N ALA A 392 7.60 -4.61 -32.23
CA ALA A 392 7.92 -6.00 -32.49
C ALA A 392 9.42 -6.29 -32.25
N LEU A 393 10.31 -5.40 -32.69
CA LEU A 393 11.74 -5.53 -32.48
C LEU A 393 12.11 -5.43 -30.99
N HIS A 394 11.56 -4.43 -30.29
CA HIS A 394 11.76 -4.22 -28.86
C HIS A 394 11.27 -5.42 -28.03
N LEU A 395 10.04 -5.91 -28.28
CA LEU A 395 9.50 -7.09 -27.59
C LEU A 395 10.33 -8.34 -27.85
N THR A 396 10.77 -8.55 -29.08
CA THR A 396 11.65 -9.68 -29.44
C THR A 396 12.97 -9.62 -28.66
N GLN A 397 13.62 -8.45 -28.63
CA GLN A 397 14.87 -8.23 -27.91
C GLN A 397 14.68 -8.43 -26.40
N ARG A 398 13.60 -7.90 -25.83
CA ARG A 398 13.28 -8.06 -24.40
C ARG A 398 13.04 -9.52 -24.02
N LYS A 399 12.35 -10.27 -24.87
CA LYS A 399 12.14 -11.72 -24.69
C LYS A 399 13.47 -12.47 -24.68
N LYS A 400 14.37 -12.14 -25.61
CA LYS A 400 15.73 -12.70 -25.66
C LYS A 400 16.53 -12.37 -24.39
N GLU A 401 16.53 -11.12 -23.94
CA GLU A 401 17.21 -10.70 -22.71
C GLU A 401 16.65 -11.40 -21.47
N LYS A 402 15.33 -11.60 -21.41
CA LYS A 402 14.65 -12.35 -20.34
C LYS A 402 15.08 -13.82 -20.35
N ASP A 403 15.16 -14.45 -21.51
CA ASP A 403 15.57 -15.84 -21.63
C ASP A 403 17.07 -16.03 -21.33
N GLU A 404 17.93 -15.11 -21.75
CA GLU A 404 19.34 -15.06 -21.36
C GLU A 404 19.51 -14.86 -19.84
N ARG A 405 18.67 -14.03 -19.21
CA ARG A 405 18.66 -13.84 -17.76
C ARG A 405 18.26 -15.12 -17.03
N LYS A 406 17.18 -15.77 -17.48
CA LYS A 406 16.74 -17.07 -16.93
C LYS A 406 17.84 -18.13 -17.08
N GLU A 407 18.52 -18.18 -18.22
CA GLU A 407 19.59 -19.15 -18.43
C GLU A 407 20.81 -18.86 -17.57
N ARG A 408 21.21 -17.58 -17.41
CA ARG A 408 22.25 -17.18 -16.46
C ARG A 408 21.90 -17.57 -15.03
N GLU A 409 20.65 -17.38 -14.60
CA GLU A 409 20.20 -17.82 -13.28
C GLU A 409 20.22 -19.34 -13.14
N ARG A 410 19.76 -20.08 -14.16
CA ARG A 410 19.84 -21.55 -14.17
C ARG A 410 21.28 -22.04 -14.08
N GLU A 411 22.21 -21.42 -14.81
CA GLU A 411 23.62 -21.78 -14.74
C GLU A 411 24.21 -21.45 -13.37
N LYS A 412 23.90 -20.28 -12.79
CA LYS A 412 24.28 -19.95 -11.41
C LYS A 412 23.77 -21.00 -10.42
N ARG A 413 22.52 -21.47 -10.58
CA ARG A 413 21.94 -22.54 -9.75
C ARG A 413 22.66 -23.88 -9.96
N ARG A 414 22.94 -24.27 -11.21
CA ARG A 414 23.73 -25.48 -11.54
C ARG A 414 25.11 -25.45 -10.92
N ARG A 415 25.80 -24.30 -10.99
CA ARG A 415 27.12 -24.11 -10.38
C ARG A 415 27.06 -24.25 -8.87
N ARG A 416 26.13 -23.53 -8.20
CA ARG A 416 25.93 -23.65 -6.76
C ARG A 416 25.69 -25.10 -6.32
N LEU A 417 24.86 -25.85 -7.06
CA LEU A 417 24.60 -27.26 -6.73
C LEU A 417 25.84 -28.14 -6.87
N ARG A 418 26.68 -27.90 -7.89
CA ARG A 418 27.97 -28.60 -8.02
C ARG A 418 28.89 -28.29 -6.83
N ASP A 419 29.02 -27.02 -6.49
CA ASP A 419 29.85 -26.56 -5.37
C ASP A 419 29.38 -27.17 -4.04
N ILE A 420 28.06 -27.25 -3.81
CA ILE A 420 27.46 -27.92 -2.64
C ILE A 420 27.82 -29.41 -2.64
N ASN A 421 27.64 -30.09 -3.77
CA ASN A 421 27.93 -31.52 -3.86
C ASN A 421 29.41 -31.82 -3.60
N THR A 422 30.32 -30.96 -4.03
CA THR A 422 31.76 -31.08 -3.71
C THR A 422 32.01 -31.07 -2.20
N LEU A 423 31.37 -30.17 -1.46
CA LEU A 423 31.49 -30.15 0.01
C LEU A 423 30.79 -31.35 0.68
N VAL A 424 29.69 -31.83 0.11
CA VAL A 424 29.01 -33.05 0.59
C VAL A 424 29.89 -34.29 0.38
N GLU A 425 30.61 -34.38 -0.73
CA GLU A 425 31.58 -35.44 -1.00
C GLU A 425 32.75 -35.43 0.00
N PHE A 426 33.10 -34.26 0.55
CA PHE A 426 34.05 -34.14 1.66
C PHE A 426 33.46 -34.53 3.03
N GLY A 427 32.20 -34.96 3.09
CA GLY A 427 31.56 -35.50 4.29
C GLY A 427 30.71 -34.51 5.08
N TYR A 428 30.56 -33.27 4.61
CA TYR A 428 29.70 -32.29 5.26
C TYR A 428 28.22 -32.52 4.91
N SER A 429 27.32 -32.11 5.81
CA SER A 429 25.89 -32.18 5.50
C SER A 429 25.57 -31.19 4.37
N LYS A 430 24.58 -31.54 3.51
CA LYS A 430 24.10 -30.64 2.45
C LYS A 430 23.72 -29.27 2.99
N ARG A 431 23.17 -29.22 4.20
CA ARG A 431 22.74 -27.99 4.87
C ARG A 431 23.94 -27.11 5.22
N ASP A 432 24.96 -27.66 5.85
CA ASP A 432 26.14 -26.90 6.28
C ASP A 432 26.95 -26.44 5.07
N ALA A 433 27.11 -27.31 4.07
CA ALA A 433 27.71 -26.97 2.79
C ALA A 433 27.03 -25.77 2.11
N THR A 434 25.69 -25.74 2.09
CA THR A 434 24.95 -24.64 1.47
C THR A 434 25.12 -23.32 2.24
N LYS A 435 25.05 -23.37 3.58
CA LYS A 435 25.28 -22.18 4.43
C LYS A 435 26.71 -21.65 4.30
N ALA A 436 27.71 -22.52 4.34
CA ALA A 436 29.11 -22.12 4.21
C ALA A 436 29.38 -21.48 2.84
N LEU A 437 28.83 -22.06 1.76
CA LEU A 437 28.92 -21.47 0.41
C LEU A 437 28.23 -20.13 0.30
N HIS A 438 27.08 -19.95 0.96
CA HIS A 438 26.40 -18.66 1.01
C HIS A 438 27.29 -17.60 1.67
N HIS A 439 27.82 -17.87 2.86
CA HIS A 439 28.73 -16.97 3.58
C HIS A 439 30.02 -16.69 2.80
N ALA A 440 30.53 -17.70 2.10
CA ALA A 440 31.69 -17.58 1.22
C ALA A 440 31.40 -16.92 -0.14
N LYS A 441 30.15 -16.49 -0.39
CA LYS A 441 29.70 -15.90 -1.66
C LYS A 441 29.99 -16.78 -2.89
N GLY A 442 29.88 -18.10 -2.72
CA GLY A 442 30.10 -19.11 -3.75
C GLY A 442 31.57 -19.48 -3.99
N ASP A 443 32.46 -19.10 -3.09
CA ASP A 443 33.87 -19.53 -3.10
C ASP A 443 34.02 -20.84 -2.32
N VAL A 444 34.31 -21.93 -3.02
CA VAL A 444 34.37 -23.29 -2.43
C VAL A 444 35.49 -23.41 -1.41
N ASP A 445 36.65 -22.81 -1.67
CA ASP A 445 37.82 -22.91 -0.78
C ASP A 445 37.56 -22.16 0.52
N LYS A 446 36.97 -20.95 0.43
CA LYS A 446 36.54 -20.21 1.61
C LYS A 446 35.43 -20.92 2.37
N ALA A 447 34.47 -21.53 1.67
CA ALA A 447 33.40 -22.30 2.31
C ALA A 447 33.95 -23.51 3.06
N TYR A 448 34.91 -24.21 2.47
CA TYR A 448 35.62 -25.31 3.14
C TYR A 448 36.35 -24.83 4.40
N GLY A 449 37.03 -23.68 4.35
CA GLY A 449 37.63 -23.05 5.53
C GLY A 449 36.62 -22.76 6.64
N ILE A 450 35.47 -22.16 6.31
CA ILE A 450 34.39 -21.89 7.28
C ILE A 450 33.89 -23.20 7.94
N LEU A 451 33.81 -24.28 7.17
CA LEU A 451 33.36 -25.59 7.68
C LEU A 451 34.39 -26.27 8.58
N LEU A 452 35.68 -26.08 8.30
CA LEU A 452 36.77 -26.58 9.16
C LEU A 452 36.80 -25.84 10.50
N ASP A 453 36.78 -24.51 10.47
CA ASP A 453 36.82 -23.68 11.69
C ASP A 453 35.63 -24.00 12.62
N GLY A 454 34.45 -24.20 12.04
CA GLY A 454 33.24 -24.58 12.79
C GLY A 454 33.26 -26.02 13.34
N ALA A 455 34.06 -26.92 12.77
CA ALA A 455 34.23 -28.29 13.27
C ALA A 455 35.20 -28.33 14.47
N GLU A 456 36.24 -27.49 14.46
CA GLU A 456 37.22 -27.39 15.56
C GLU A 456 36.58 -26.83 16.85
N ASP A 457 35.71 -25.83 16.74
CA ASP A 457 34.95 -25.25 17.88
C ASP A 457 34.01 -26.26 18.57
N GLN A 458 33.40 -27.18 17.82
CA GLN A 458 32.53 -28.22 18.38
C GLN A 458 33.32 -29.32 19.12
N THR A 459 34.52 -29.65 18.65
CA THR A 459 35.43 -30.57 19.35
C THR A 459 36.04 -29.96 20.62
N ALA A 460 36.29 -28.64 20.65
CA ALA A 460 36.81 -27.95 21.83
C ALA A 460 35.77 -27.87 22.97
N GLN A 461 34.50 -27.59 22.66
CA GLN A 461 33.42 -27.56 23.66
C GLN A 461 33.05 -28.96 24.21
N SER A 462 33.30 -30.02 23.45
CA SER A 462 33.04 -31.40 23.87
C SER A 462 34.09 -31.96 24.85
N GLN A 463 35.28 -31.33 24.95
CA GLN A 463 36.35 -31.76 25.85
C GLN A 463 36.32 -31.10 27.24
N ASP A 464 35.58 -30.01 27.43
CA ASP A 464 35.47 -29.30 28.71
C ASP A 464 34.47 -29.94 29.70
N TRP A 465 33.70 -30.96 29.29
CA TRP A 465 32.70 -31.65 30.13
C TRP A 465 33.17 -32.98 30.75
N THR A 466 34.49 -33.25 30.80
CA THR A 466 35.04 -34.46 31.43
C THR A 466 36.09 -34.21 32.52
N GLY A 467 36.13 -33.01 33.12
CA GLY A 467 37.20 -32.64 34.05
C GLY A 467 36.78 -31.89 35.32
N ALA A 468 35.96 -32.48 36.21
CA ALA A 468 35.90 -32.06 37.62
C ALA A 468 35.44 -33.18 38.57
N SER A 469 36.44 -33.96 39.01
CA SER A 469 36.68 -34.59 40.31
C SER A 469 35.53 -34.95 41.27
N ASN A 470 35.48 -36.26 41.56
CA ASN A 470 34.97 -36.90 42.77
C ASN A 470 35.50 -36.28 44.09
N SER A 471 34.64 -36.20 45.11
CA SER A 471 35.04 -36.35 46.52
C SER A 471 33.88 -36.90 47.39
N SER A 472 33.91 -38.22 47.60
CA SER A 472 33.62 -39.01 48.82
C SER A 472 32.57 -38.58 49.88
N MET A 473 31.58 -39.47 50.01
CA MET A 473 31.15 -40.27 51.20
C MET A 473 30.48 -39.66 52.47
N MET A 474 29.34 -40.30 52.81
CA MET A 474 28.76 -40.67 54.13
C MET A 474 27.85 -39.67 54.89
N GLY A 475 26.61 -40.12 55.20
CA GLY A 475 25.92 -39.80 56.47
C GLY A 475 24.45 -39.35 56.45
N ASP A 476 23.53 -40.32 56.54
CA ASP A 476 22.40 -40.42 57.50
C ASP A 476 21.05 -39.63 57.44
N GLU A 477 20.00 -40.43 57.67
CA GLU A 477 18.59 -40.27 58.13
C GLU A 477 17.69 -39.02 57.87
N GLY A 478 16.42 -39.29 57.51
CA GLY A 478 15.29 -38.41 57.85
C GLY A 478 14.03 -38.48 56.94
N MET A 479 12.95 -39.06 57.44
CA MET A 479 11.61 -39.15 56.81
C MET A 479 10.86 -37.80 56.71
N SER A 480 10.14 -37.54 55.60
CA SER A 480 8.69 -37.18 55.55
C SER A 480 8.27 -36.23 54.41
N GLN A 481 7.27 -36.71 53.66
CA GLN A 481 6.02 -36.07 53.19
C GLN A 481 6.01 -34.76 52.35
N SER A 482 5.53 -34.96 51.11
CA SER A 482 4.57 -34.16 50.33
C SER A 482 5.04 -32.86 49.63
N PRO A 483 4.47 -32.56 48.44
CA PRO A 483 5.13 -31.72 47.44
C PRO A 483 4.64 -30.27 47.46
N PRO A 484 5.42 -29.36 46.87
CA PRO A 484 4.81 -28.31 46.07
C PRO A 484 5.35 -28.30 44.64
N SER A 485 4.38 -28.14 43.73
CA SER A 485 4.50 -27.65 42.37
C SER A 485 5.63 -26.62 42.23
N SER A 486 6.51 -26.84 41.26
CA SER A 486 7.43 -25.81 40.75
C SER A 486 7.59 -26.04 39.25
N GLU A 487 7.23 -24.99 38.52
CA GLU A 487 7.40 -24.82 37.10
C GLU A 487 8.89 -24.97 36.74
N GLU A 488 9.22 -25.88 35.85
CA GLU A 488 10.50 -25.86 35.15
C GLU A 488 10.34 -25.15 33.79
N PRO A 489 11.27 -24.27 33.42
CA PRO A 489 11.26 -23.63 32.12
C PRO A 489 11.65 -24.68 31.09
N SER A 490 10.69 -25.09 30.27
CA SER A 490 10.99 -25.93 29.11
C SER A 490 11.80 -25.10 28.12
N THR A 491 13.12 -25.30 28.12
CA THR A 491 14.02 -24.87 27.06
C THR A 491 13.71 -25.74 25.83
N SER A 492 12.76 -25.30 25.00
CA SER A 492 12.47 -25.95 23.72
C SER A 492 13.65 -25.74 22.79
N SER A 493 14.55 -26.72 22.80
CA SER A 493 15.58 -26.93 21.78
C SER A 493 14.92 -27.60 20.58
N ASP A 494 13.98 -26.91 19.93
CA ASP A 494 13.42 -27.38 18.67
C ASP A 494 14.34 -26.96 17.50
N PRO A 495 14.65 -27.87 16.56
CA PRO A 495 15.56 -27.59 15.45
C PRO A 495 14.91 -26.63 14.44
N PRO A 496 15.58 -25.54 14.01
CA PRO A 496 15.02 -24.66 13.01
C PRO A 496 15.31 -25.23 11.62
N SER A 497 14.45 -26.08 11.03
CA SER A 497 14.59 -26.45 9.59
C SER A 497 13.44 -27.25 8.95
N ALA A 498 12.22 -27.21 9.47
CA ALA A 498 11.05 -27.60 8.68
C ALA A 498 10.01 -26.50 8.79
N SER A 499 9.82 -25.72 7.72
CA SER A 499 8.71 -24.78 7.63
C SER A 499 7.41 -25.53 7.87
N SER A 500 6.58 -25.07 8.81
CA SER A 500 5.31 -25.75 9.09
C SER A 500 4.45 -25.80 7.82
N PRO A 501 3.55 -26.79 7.66
CA PRO A 501 2.65 -26.83 6.51
C PRO A 501 1.88 -25.51 6.30
N LEU A 502 1.56 -24.82 7.40
CA LEU A 502 0.95 -23.49 7.38
C LEU A 502 1.89 -22.43 6.80
N ASP A 503 3.17 -22.43 7.15
CA ASP A 503 4.13 -21.46 6.61
C ASP A 503 4.37 -21.67 5.11
N VAL A 504 4.35 -22.92 4.63
CA VAL A 504 4.40 -23.23 3.20
C VAL A 504 3.16 -22.72 2.48
N GLU A 505 1.96 -22.90 3.05
CA GLU A 505 0.72 -22.37 2.51
C GLU A 505 0.76 -20.83 2.40
N LEU A 506 1.17 -20.15 3.47
CA LEU A 506 1.25 -18.68 3.53
C LEU A 506 2.23 -18.12 2.51
N VAL A 507 3.39 -18.77 2.35
CA VAL A 507 4.38 -18.36 1.35
C VAL A 507 3.84 -18.55 -0.07
N ASN A 508 3.19 -19.69 -0.35
CA ASN A 508 2.61 -19.92 -1.68
C ASN A 508 1.48 -18.94 -2.01
N GLU A 509 0.70 -18.53 -1.01
CA GLU A 509 -0.33 -17.49 -1.17
C GLU A 509 0.30 -16.17 -1.66
N VAL A 510 1.31 -15.67 -0.95
CA VAL A 510 1.93 -14.37 -1.28
C VAL A 510 2.77 -14.42 -2.56
N LEU A 511 3.36 -15.57 -2.91
CA LEU A 511 4.08 -15.73 -4.19
C LEU A 511 3.15 -15.60 -5.39
N GLY A 512 1.86 -15.93 -5.23
CA GLY A 512 0.85 -15.75 -6.27
C GLY A 512 0.51 -14.29 -6.55
N ASP A 513 0.77 -13.39 -5.60
CA ASP A 513 0.52 -11.95 -5.73
C ASP A 513 1.70 -11.18 -6.32
N ILE A 514 2.88 -11.81 -6.45
CA ILE A 514 4.08 -11.16 -6.99
C ILE A 514 3.96 -11.04 -8.53
N PRO A 515 4.20 -9.84 -9.12
CA PRO A 515 4.18 -9.63 -10.56
C PRO A 515 5.12 -10.55 -11.32
N ARG A 516 4.70 -10.94 -12.53
CA ARG A 516 5.54 -11.75 -13.43
C ARG A 516 6.52 -10.89 -14.22
N HIS A 517 6.22 -9.61 -14.37
CA HIS A 517 7.08 -8.62 -15.01
C HIS A 517 7.16 -7.32 -14.19
N GLU A 518 8.35 -6.74 -14.17
CA GLU A 518 8.66 -5.49 -13.45
C GLU A 518 7.77 -4.32 -13.88
N GLU A 519 7.24 -4.34 -15.11
CA GLU A 519 6.38 -3.27 -15.67
C GLU A 519 4.89 -3.62 -15.64
N ASP A 520 4.46 -4.69 -14.97
CA ASP A 520 3.05 -5.11 -14.90
C ASP A 520 2.14 -4.00 -14.33
N TYR A 521 2.70 -3.09 -13.55
CA TYR A 521 1.98 -1.95 -12.98
C TYR A 521 1.72 -0.80 -13.96
N LEU A 522 2.42 -0.79 -15.10
CA LEU A 522 2.19 0.15 -16.20
C LEU A 522 1.14 -0.37 -17.19
N ASP A 523 0.73 -1.64 -17.06
CA ASP A 523 -0.28 -2.25 -17.91
C ASP A 523 -1.71 -1.91 -17.45
N LEU A 524 -2.18 -0.72 -17.83
CA LEU A 524 -3.56 -0.27 -17.62
C LEU A 524 -4.34 -0.29 -18.94
N SER A 525 -5.65 -0.56 -18.92
CA SER A 525 -6.50 -0.40 -20.12
C SER A 525 -6.87 1.06 -20.42
N LEU A 526 -6.80 1.92 -19.40
CA LEU A 526 -7.20 3.33 -19.41
C LEU A 526 -8.72 3.58 -19.44
N ASP A 527 -9.54 2.54 -19.28
CA ASP A 527 -11.01 2.67 -19.32
C ASP A 527 -11.54 3.49 -18.12
N GLU A 528 -11.00 3.23 -16.92
CA GLU A 528 -11.40 3.94 -15.70
C GLU A 528 -10.95 5.41 -15.73
N GLU A 529 -9.75 5.67 -16.27
CA GLU A 529 -9.25 7.03 -16.50
C GLU A 529 -10.12 7.78 -17.51
N GLN A 530 -10.57 7.10 -18.58
CA GLN A 530 -11.48 7.69 -19.56
C GLN A 530 -12.82 8.07 -18.93
N GLU A 531 -13.39 7.20 -18.10
CA GLU A 531 -14.63 7.47 -17.39
C GLU A 531 -14.50 8.69 -16.47
N LEU A 532 -13.43 8.73 -15.66
CA LEU A 532 -13.20 9.85 -14.75
C LEU A 532 -12.93 11.16 -15.50
N MET A 533 -12.18 11.14 -16.61
CA MET A 533 -12.00 12.32 -17.46
C MET A 533 -13.33 12.84 -18.01
N ALA A 534 -14.22 11.94 -18.47
CA ALA A 534 -15.54 12.32 -18.96
C ALA A 534 -16.40 12.94 -17.85
N GLN A 535 -16.36 12.37 -16.64
CA GLN A 535 -17.05 12.91 -15.47
C GLN A 535 -16.54 14.32 -15.12
N LEU A 536 -15.22 14.51 -15.00
CA LEU A 536 -14.62 15.82 -14.68
C LEU A 536 -14.92 16.87 -15.75
N ARG A 537 -14.89 16.47 -17.02
CA ARG A 537 -15.26 17.36 -18.14
C ARG A 537 -16.70 17.84 -18.01
N SER A 538 -17.63 16.93 -17.71
CA SER A 538 -19.05 17.28 -17.51
C SER A 538 -19.28 18.24 -16.34
N TYR A 539 -18.33 18.31 -15.40
CA TYR A 539 -18.39 19.22 -14.26
C TYR A 539 -17.80 20.59 -14.53
N LEU A 540 -16.81 20.67 -15.43
CA LEU A 540 -16.10 21.91 -15.77
C LEU A 540 -16.69 22.66 -16.96
N GLU A 541 -17.47 21.99 -17.81
CA GLU A 541 -18.15 22.60 -18.98
C GLU A 541 -19.56 23.14 -18.68
N LYS A 542 -19.95 23.21 -17.39
CA LYS A 542 -21.21 23.82 -16.92
C LYS A 542 -21.00 25.29 -16.61
#